data_AF-A0A956H2D2-F1
#
_entry.id   AF-A0A956H2D2-F1
#
_cell.length_a   1.000
_cell.length_b   1.000
_cell.length_c   1.000
_cell.angle_alpha   90.00
_cell.angle_beta   90.00
_cell.angle_gamma   90.00
#
_symmetry.space_group_name_H-M   'P 1'
#
loop_
_entity.id
_entity.type
_entity.pdbx_description
1 polymer ?
#
loop_
_entity_poly.entity_id
_entity_poly.type
_entity_poly.pdbx_seq_one_letter_code
_entity_poly.pdbx_strand_id
1 'polypeptide(L)'
;MIQQKTKKRRAVNTPHDALFKACFTSLQDAAGLLRHIVPAELASTVDWSSLALEPTEFVSPQLAASRCDLLFSASLLEPEADSGERLFFYVLVEHQSTSRDDVLLRILGYLQRLWEWHHQHHRQRPLVLPSVVCHAVGGWTAATRLHQLLTPQPRAVPGLDPRHVPDFEPIFYDLSQVDDSTLQRVQVSAACMLIFWVLREYPF
;
A
#
# COMPACT_ATOMS: atom_id res chain seq x y z
N MET A 1 -10.48 -17.93 -38.05
CA MET A 1 -9.17 -17.77 -37.37
C MET A 1 -8.91 -16.28 -37.19
N ILE A 2 -9.27 -15.69 -36.05
CA ILE A 2 -9.03 -14.26 -35.77
C ILE A 2 -8.03 -14.20 -34.63
N GLN A 3 -6.77 -13.90 -34.96
CA GLN A 3 -5.72 -13.66 -33.97
C GLN A 3 -6.00 -12.33 -33.27
N GLN A 4 -6.43 -12.37 -32.02
CA GLN A 4 -6.40 -11.22 -31.14
C GLN A 4 -4.94 -10.89 -30.82
N LYS A 5 -4.43 -9.78 -31.37
CA LYS A 5 -3.15 -9.20 -30.97
C LYS A 5 -3.26 -8.75 -29.51
N THR A 6 -2.64 -9.50 -28.60
CA THR A 6 -2.42 -9.12 -27.21
C THR A 6 -1.64 -7.80 -27.16
N LYS A 7 -2.33 -6.72 -26.83
CA LYS A 7 -1.73 -5.40 -26.58
C LYS A 7 -0.91 -5.50 -25.29
N LYS A 8 0.41 -5.64 -25.41
CA LYS A 8 1.36 -5.59 -24.30
C LYS A 8 1.16 -4.24 -23.58
N ARG A 9 0.52 -4.24 -22.40
CA ARG A 9 0.40 -3.04 -21.54
C ARG A 9 1.82 -2.63 -21.12
N ARG A 10 2.34 -1.55 -21.71
CA ARG A 10 3.59 -0.91 -21.28
C ARG A 10 3.37 -0.37 -19.86
N ALA A 11 4.26 -0.71 -18.94
CA ALA A 11 4.36 -0.05 -17.64
C ALA A 11 4.56 1.45 -17.88
N VAL A 12 3.55 2.26 -17.58
CA VAL A 12 3.68 3.72 -17.62
C VAL A 12 4.25 4.12 -16.27
N ASN A 13 5.57 4.36 -16.21
CA ASN A 13 6.18 5.12 -15.13
C ASN A 13 5.68 6.56 -15.29
N THR A 14 4.59 6.93 -14.61
CA THR A 14 4.10 8.31 -14.66
C THR A 14 5.08 9.23 -13.90
N PRO A 15 5.18 10.52 -14.24
CA PRO A 15 5.95 11.47 -13.44
C PRO A 15 5.54 11.47 -11.95
N HIS A 16 4.25 11.23 -11.68
CA HIS A 16 3.70 11.06 -10.33
C HIS A 16 4.31 9.86 -9.59
N ASP A 17 4.42 8.71 -10.27
CA ASP A 17 5.07 7.51 -9.71
C ASP A 17 6.53 7.79 -9.33
N ALA A 18 7.26 8.53 -10.17
CA ALA A 18 8.65 8.90 -9.91
C ALA A 18 8.77 9.89 -8.74
N LEU A 19 7.89 10.86 -8.63
CA LEU A 19 7.87 11.84 -7.53
C LEU A 19 7.53 11.17 -6.20
N PHE A 20 6.54 10.27 -6.17
CA PHE A 20 6.25 9.48 -4.97
C PHE A 20 7.44 8.61 -4.57
N LYS A 21 8.03 7.87 -5.52
CA LYS A 21 9.26 7.09 -5.26
C LYS A 21 10.40 7.94 -4.72
N ALA A 22 10.54 9.18 -5.19
CA ALA A 22 11.55 10.10 -4.67
C ALA A 22 11.33 10.38 -3.17
N CYS A 23 10.08 10.61 -2.74
CA CYS A 23 9.77 10.75 -1.31
C CYS A 23 10.12 9.51 -0.50
N PHE A 24 9.87 8.32 -1.06
CA PHE A 24 10.14 7.06 -0.38
C PHE A 24 11.58 6.56 -0.48
N THR A 25 12.45 7.28 -1.22
CA THR A 25 13.90 6.99 -1.23
C THR A 25 14.55 7.39 0.10
N SER A 26 13.98 8.38 0.78
CA SER A 26 14.39 8.80 2.12
C SER A 26 13.64 7.98 3.17
N LEU A 27 14.35 7.15 3.94
CA LEU A 27 13.76 6.38 5.04
C LEU A 27 13.15 7.30 6.11
N GLN A 28 13.72 8.48 6.32
CA GLN A 28 13.17 9.47 7.23
C GLN A 28 11.79 9.97 6.76
N ASP A 29 11.66 10.27 5.47
CA ASP A 29 10.39 10.75 4.91
C ASP A 29 9.36 9.62 4.81
N ALA A 30 9.80 8.40 4.46
CA ALA A 30 8.97 7.21 4.50
C ALA A 30 8.43 6.95 5.91
N ALA A 31 9.28 7.03 6.95
CA ALA A 31 8.86 6.89 8.34
C ALA A 31 7.89 8.00 8.75
N GLY A 32 8.13 9.24 8.32
CA GLY A 32 7.25 10.38 8.57
C GLY A 32 5.83 10.17 8.03
N LEU A 33 5.72 9.70 6.78
CA LEU A 33 4.44 9.39 6.16
C LEU A 33 3.78 8.14 6.77
N LEU A 34 4.52 7.04 6.92
CA LEU A 34 3.99 5.80 7.49
C LEU A 34 3.45 6.02 8.91
N ARG A 35 4.20 6.75 9.75
CA ARG A 35 3.75 7.12 11.10
C ARG A 35 2.48 7.95 11.09
N HIS A 36 2.29 8.78 10.07
CA HIS A 36 1.10 9.63 9.93
C HIS A 36 -0.14 8.85 9.50
N ILE A 37 0.00 7.88 8.58
CA ILE A 37 -1.15 7.18 7.99
C ILE A 37 -1.66 6.01 8.85
N VAL A 38 -0.78 5.39 9.65
CA VAL A 38 -1.20 4.29 10.53
C VAL A 38 -1.92 4.81 11.78
N PRO A 39 -2.82 4.01 12.40
CA PRO A 39 -3.45 4.39 13.66
C PRO A 39 -2.44 4.81 14.73
N ALA A 40 -2.75 5.83 15.52
CA ALA A 40 -1.82 6.42 16.46
C ALA A 40 -1.29 5.43 17.51
N GLU A 41 -2.16 4.51 17.96
CA GLU A 41 -1.82 3.46 18.90
C GLU A 41 -0.76 2.54 18.31
N LEU A 42 -0.95 2.10 17.06
CA LEU A 42 0.03 1.28 16.33
C LEU A 42 1.31 2.08 16.03
N ALA A 43 1.19 3.36 15.69
CA ALA A 43 2.34 4.21 15.43
C ALA A 43 3.26 4.32 16.65
N SER A 44 2.67 4.28 17.85
CA SER A 44 3.39 4.37 19.13
C SER A 44 4.16 3.11 19.51
N THR A 45 3.89 1.96 18.88
CA THR A 45 4.58 0.68 19.18
C THR A 45 5.78 0.42 18.27
N VAL A 46 5.99 1.23 17.24
CA VAL A 46 7.00 0.99 16.19
C VAL A 46 8.27 1.79 16.46
N ASP A 47 9.43 1.13 16.40
CA ASP A 47 10.72 1.80 16.35
C ASP A 47 10.98 2.28 14.91
N TRP A 48 10.49 3.48 14.62
CA TRP A 48 10.65 4.13 13.32
C TRP A 48 12.10 4.42 12.93
N SER A 49 13.05 4.42 13.88
CA SER A 49 14.48 4.58 13.56
C SER A 49 15.06 3.33 12.90
N SER A 50 14.40 2.18 13.09
CA SER A 50 14.77 0.88 12.51
C SER A 50 14.14 0.61 11.13
N LEU A 51 13.39 1.57 10.57
CA LEU A 51 12.71 1.41 9.29
C LEU A 51 13.72 1.09 8.18
N ALA A 52 13.49 0.01 7.45
CA ALA A 52 14.30 -0.42 6.32
C ALA A 52 13.43 -0.65 5.09
N LEU A 53 13.98 -0.35 3.91
CA LEU A 53 13.37 -0.71 2.63
C LEU A 53 13.75 -2.15 2.29
N GLU A 54 12.75 -2.98 2.03
CA GLU A 54 12.91 -4.40 1.74
C GLU A 54 12.91 -4.68 0.22
N PRO A 55 13.72 -5.64 -0.26
CA PRO A 55 13.69 -6.05 -1.66
C PRO A 55 12.32 -6.64 -2.03
N THR A 56 11.78 -6.26 -3.19
CA THR A 56 10.49 -6.77 -3.71
C THR A 56 10.66 -7.69 -4.92
N GLU A 57 11.86 -8.24 -5.13
CA GLU A 57 12.25 -8.98 -6.34
C GLU A 57 11.56 -10.36 -6.44
N PHE A 58 11.09 -10.90 -5.32
CA PHE A 58 10.29 -12.12 -5.27
C PHE A 58 8.90 -11.96 -5.90
N VAL A 59 8.47 -10.72 -6.13
CA VAL A 59 7.18 -10.40 -6.72
C VAL A 59 7.30 -10.52 -8.24
N SER A 60 6.49 -11.40 -8.84
CA SER A 60 6.53 -11.69 -10.29
C SER A 60 6.58 -10.43 -11.17
N PRO A 61 7.25 -10.48 -12.34
CA PRO A 61 7.41 -9.33 -13.25
C PRO A 61 6.10 -8.65 -13.65
N GLN A 62 4.99 -9.38 -13.66
CA GLN A 62 3.67 -8.88 -14.00
C GLN A 62 3.09 -7.93 -12.94
N LEU A 63 3.47 -8.10 -11.66
CA LEU A 63 3.16 -7.13 -10.60
C LEU A 63 4.24 -6.05 -10.51
N ALA A 64 5.52 -6.42 -10.66
CA ALA A 64 6.63 -5.46 -10.64
C ALA A 64 6.52 -4.41 -11.76
N ALA A 65 5.86 -4.73 -12.87
CA ALA A 65 5.58 -3.82 -13.97
C ALA A 65 4.38 -2.87 -13.70
N SER A 66 3.64 -3.06 -12.61
CA SER A 66 2.49 -2.23 -12.25
C SER A 66 2.76 -1.42 -10.98
N ARG A 67 3.27 -0.20 -11.16
CA ARG A 67 3.27 0.91 -10.18
C ARG A 67 4.19 0.73 -8.97
N CYS A 68 4.34 1.81 -8.20
CA CYS A 68 5.27 1.87 -7.08
C CYS A 68 4.74 1.04 -5.91
N ASP A 69 5.13 -0.22 -5.91
CA ASP A 69 5.04 -1.12 -4.77
C ASP A 69 6.29 -0.93 -3.91
N LEU A 70 6.11 -0.57 -2.65
CA LEU A 70 7.21 -0.44 -1.67
C LEU A 70 6.92 -1.33 -0.48
N LEU A 71 7.95 -2.02 0.00
CA LEU A 71 7.87 -2.82 1.21
C LEU A 71 8.89 -2.27 2.20
N PHE A 72 8.41 -1.92 3.39
CA PHE A 72 9.27 -1.55 4.49
C PHE A 72 9.12 -2.55 5.62
N SER A 73 10.12 -2.60 6.49
CA SER A 73 10.04 -3.32 7.74
C SER A 73 10.58 -2.46 8.89
N ALA A 74 10.02 -2.60 10.08
CA ALA A 74 10.51 -1.96 11.29
C ALA A 74 10.35 -2.89 12.50
N SER A 75 11.20 -2.68 13.50
CA SER A 75 11.11 -3.36 14.79
C SER A 75 10.00 -2.71 15.64
N LEU A 76 9.47 -3.47 16.60
CA LEU A 76 8.61 -2.93 17.65
C LEU A 76 9.48 -2.41 18.81
N LEU A 77 8.98 -1.41 19.55
CA LEU A 77 9.68 -0.83 20.71
C LEU A 77 9.70 -1.77 21.92
N GLU A 78 8.62 -2.51 22.14
CA GLU A 78 8.49 -3.54 23.17
C GLU A 78 8.16 -4.89 22.51
N PRO A 79 9.12 -5.52 21.81
CA PRO A 79 8.89 -6.85 21.26
C PRO A 79 8.75 -7.85 22.41
N GLU A 80 7.92 -8.88 22.23
CA GLU A 80 8.04 -10.07 23.07
C GLU A 80 9.48 -10.57 22.98
N ALA A 81 10.13 -10.75 24.14
CA ALA A 81 11.59 -10.88 24.23
C ALA A 81 12.13 -11.96 23.27
N ASP A 82 13.17 -11.61 22.51
CA ASP A 82 13.96 -12.49 21.63
C ASP A 82 13.26 -13.00 20.35
N SER A 83 12.12 -12.42 19.96
CA SER A 83 11.38 -12.89 18.76
C SER A 83 11.99 -12.45 17.43
N GLY A 84 12.77 -11.35 17.42
CA GLY A 84 13.26 -10.74 16.17
C GLY A 84 12.13 -10.32 15.24
N GLU A 85 10.91 -10.17 15.76
CA GLU A 85 9.71 -9.90 14.98
C GLU A 85 9.74 -8.48 14.41
N ARG A 86 9.61 -8.40 13.09
CA ARG A 86 9.49 -7.15 12.35
C ARG A 86 8.06 -6.99 11.86
N LEU A 87 7.54 -5.77 11.97
CA LEU A 87 6.30 -5.37 11.33
C LEU A 87 6.62 -4.89 9.92
N PHE A 88 5.88 -5.38 8.93
CA PHE A 88 6.06 -4.98 7.54
C PHE A 88 4.97 -4.00 7.11
N PHE A 89 5.34 -3.02 6.30
CA PHE A 89 4.44 -2.03 5.71
C PHE A 89 4.52 -2.17 4.20
N TYR A 90 3.44 -2.66 3.60
CA TYR A 90 3.32 -2.68 2.14
C TYR A 90 2.59 -1.42 1.70
N VAL A 91 3.26 -0.57 0.94
CA VAL A 91 2.69 0.67 0.41
C VAL A 91 2.51 0.52 -1.08
N LEU A 92 1.26 0.54 -1.50
CA LEU A 92 0.87 0.65 -2.89
C LEU A 92 0.57 2.12 -3.20
N VAL A 93 1.33 2.70 -4.13
CA VAL A 93 1.02 4.03 -4.65
C VAL A 93 0.16 3.91 -5.91
N GLU A 94 -1.01 4.54 -5.89
CA GLU A 94 -1.99 4.45 -6.97
C GLU A 94 -2.29 5.85 -7.55
N HIS A 95 -1.84 6.10 -8.78
CA HIS A 95 -2.25 7.26 -9.57
C HIS A 95 -3.54 6.97 -10.35
N GLN A 96 -4.34 8.00 -10.68
CA GLN A 96 -5.66 7.99 -11.33
C GLN A 96 -5.78 7.21 -12.66
N SER A 97 -5.56 5.88 -12.68
CA SER A 97 -5.97 5.07 -13.84
C SER A 97 -7.41 4.57 -13.68
N THR A 98 -7.95 4.20 -14.83
CA THR A 98 -9.27 3.63 -15.05
C THR A 98 -9.42 2.18 -14.59
N SER A 99 -8.38 1.51 -14.05
CA SER A 99 -8.50 0.15 -13.47
C SER A 99 -8.32 0.17 -11.97
N ARG A 100 -9.32 0.69 -11.24
CA ARG A 100 -9.35 0.73 -9.78
C ARG A 100 -9.90 -0.57 -9.16
N ASP A 101 -10.57 -1.39 -9.96
CA ASP A 101 -11.39 -2.52 -9.48
C ASP A 101 -10.57 -3.74 -9.00
N ASP A 102 -9.29 -3.83 -9.36
CA ASP A 102 -8.41 -4.95 -9.03
C ASP A 102 -7.36 -4.63 -7.94
N VAL A 103 -7.40 -3.43 -7.36
CA VAL A 103 -6.41 -2.98 -6.36
C VAL A 103 -6.33 -3.92 -5.17
N LEU A 104 -7.48 -4.31 -4.59
CA LEU A 104 -7.49 -5.23 -3.45
C LEU A 104 -7.03 -6.65 -3.83
N LEU A 105 -7.35 -7.13 -5.04
CA LEU A 105 -6.85 -8.42 -5.51
C LEU A 105 -5.33 -8.40 -5.75
N ARG A 106 -4.80 -7.26 -6.23
CA ARG A 106 -3.37 -7.05 -6.37
C ARG A 106 -2.67 -7.06 -5.01
N ILE A 107 -3.23 -6.36 -4.02
CA ILE A 107 -2.72 -6.37 -2.64
C ILE A 107 -2.72 -7.80 -2.09
N LEU A 108 -3.85 -8.51 -2.19
CA LEU A 108 -3.95 -9.90 -1.70
C LEU A 108 -2.92 -10.81 -2.36
N GLY A 109 -2.78 -10.72 -3.69
CA GLY A 109 -1.80 -11.48 -4.44
C GLY A 109 -0.35 -11.11 -4.08
N TYR A 110 -0.09 -9.87 -3.68
CA TYR A 110 1.22 -9.44 -3.17
C TYR A 110 1.50 -10.08 -1.81
N LEU A 111 0.55 -9.95 -0.87
CA LEU A 111 0.67 -10.51 0.48
C LEU A 111 0.90 -12.03 0.45
N GLN A 112 0.16 -12.75 -0.39
CA GLN A 112 0.35 -14.19 -0.57
C GLN A 112 1.78 -14.52 -0.98
N ARG A 113 2.33 -13.84 -2.00
CA ARG A 113 3.69 -14.10 -2.49
C ARG A 113 4.76 -13.72 -1.48
N LEU A 114 4.57 -12.62 -0.76
CA LEU A 114 5.45 -12.22 0.32
C LEU A 114 5.50 -13.32 1.41
N TRP A 115 4.34 -13.83 1.83
CA TRP A 115 4.28 -14.91 2.81
C TRP A 115 4.87 -16.22 2.30
N GLU A 116 4.64 -16.59 1.04
CA GLU A 116 5.26 -17.77 0.43
C GLU A 116 6.78 -17.65 0.41
N TRP A 117 7.31 -16.51 -0.05
CA TRP A 117 8.74 -16.24 -0.08
C TRP A 117 9.37 -16.25 1.31
N HIS A 118 8.76 -15.57 2.27
CA HIS A 118 9.29 -15.48 3.65
C HIS A 118 9.20 -16.84 4.36
N HIS A 119 8.19 -17.65 4.06
CA HIS A 119 8.09 -19.00 4.60
C HIS A 119 9.19 -19.93 4.03
N GLN A 120 9.52 -19.79 2.75
CA GLN A 120 10.58 -20.58 2.12
C GLN A 120 11.97 -20.25 2.69
N HIS A 121 12.26 -18.97 2.95
CA HIS A 121 13.60 -18.50 3.35
C HIS A 121 13.80 -18.40 4.86
N HIS A 122 12.74 -18.04 5.61
CA HIS A 122 12.81 -17.74 7.04
C HIS A 122 11.86 -18.59 7.88
N ARG A 123 11.07 -19.48 7.27
CA ARG A 123 10.05 -20.31 7.95
C ARG A 123 9.02 -19.49 8.75
N GLN A 124 8.81 -18.24 8.36
CA GLN A 124 7.91 -17.29 9.00
C GLN A 124 6.94 -16.68 7.99
N ARG A 125 5.80 -16.17 8.46
CA ARG A 125 4.86 -15.38 7.68
C ARG A 125 4.66 -14.05 8.39
N PRO A 126 5.33 -12.98 7.96
CA PRO A 126 5.32 -11.72 8.70
C PRO A 126 3.93 -11.10 8.74
N LEU A 127 3.65 -10.34 9.80
CA LEU A 127 2.52 -9.43 9.82
C LEU A 127 2.82 -8.27 8.87
N VAL A 128 1.90 -7.99 7.95
CA VAL A 128 2.04 -6.96 6.93
C VAL A 128 0.85 -6.03 7.01
N LEU A 129 1.10 -4.73 7.07
CA LEU A 129 0.09 -3.67 6.99
C LEU A 129 0.01 -3.15 5.56
N PRO A 130 -0.98 -3.57 4.77
CA PRO A 130 -1.19 -3.02 3.45
C PRO A 130 -1.75 -1.60 3.56
N SER A 131 -1.17 -0.70 2.79
CA SER A 131 -1.58 0.70 2.71
C SER A 131 -1.68 1.11 1.25
N VAL A 132 -2.68 1.91 0.92
CA VAL A 132 -2.88 2.51 -0.39
C VAL A 132 -2.73 4.01 -0.23
N VAL A 133 -1.65 4.56 -0.80
CA VAL A 133 -1.47 6.00 -0.92
C VAL A 133 -1.91 6.39 -2.32
N CYS A 134 -2.97 7.18 -2.41
CA CYS A 134 -3.54 7.55 -3.70
C CYS A 134 -3.81 9.04 -3.77
N HIS A 135 -4.05 9.49 -4.99
CA HIS A 135 -4.60 10.80 -5.25
C HIS A 135 -5.73 10.62 -6.25
N ALA A 136 -6.97 10.57 -5.77
CA ALA A 136 -8.14 10.40 -6.61
C ALA A 136 -8.91 11.72 -6.71
N VAL A 137 -8.82 12.43 -7.84
CA VAL A 137 -9.70 13.59 -8.09
C VAL A 137 -11.16 13.14 -7.98
N GLY A 138 -11.92 13.83 -7.13
CA GLY A 138 -13.30 13.46 -6.78
C GLY A 138 -13.42 12.36 -5.71
N GLY A 139 -12.31 11.93 -5.11
CA GLY A 139 -12.24 10.92 -4.07
C GLY A 139 -12.12 9.48 -4.59
N TRP A 140 -11.63 8.60 -3.72
CA TRP A 140 -11.62 7.16 -3.97
C TRP A 140 -13.04 6.57 -4.03
N THR A 141 -13.37 5.92 -5.15
CA THR A 141 -14.72 5.37 -5.40
C THR A 141 -14.77 3.85 -5.56
N ALA A 142 -13.61 3.20 -5.61
CA ALA A 142 -13.52 1.74 -5.75
C ALA A 142 -13.66 1.04 -4.39
N ALA A 143 -13.71 -0.30 -4.41
CA ALA A 143 -13.76 -1.09 -3.20
C ALA A 143 -12.58 -0.78 -2.26
N THR A 144 -12.89 -0.60 -0.97
CA THR A 144 -11.93 -0.47 0.12
C THR A 144 -11.81 -1.74 0.96
N ARG A 145 -12.78 -2.66 0.83
CA ARG A 145 -12.78 -3.96 1.51
C ARG A 145 -12.91 -5.10 0.52
N LEU A 146 -12.16 -6.19 0.74
CA LEU A 146 -12.08 -7.30 -0.22
C LEU A 146 -13.47 -7.86 -0.53
N HIS A 147 -14.32 -8.00 0.48
CA HIS A 147 -15.65 -8.58 0.31
C HIS A 147 -16.54 -7.80 -0.68
N GLN A 148 -16.27 -6.50 -0.89
CA GLN A 148 -17.03 -5.65 -1.83
C GLN A 148 -16.80 -6.06 -3.30
N LEU A 149 -15.72 -6.79 -3.59
CA LEU A 149 -15.45 -7.34 -4.92
C LEU A 149 -16.23 -8.63 -5.22
N LEU A 150 -16.87 -9.24 -4.21
CA LEU A 150 -17.50 -10.55 -4.36
C LEU A 150 -18.91 -10.44 -4.95
N THR A 151 -19.26 -11.42 -5.79
CA THR A 151 -20.60 -11.57 -6.36
C THR A 151 -21.09 -13.01 -6.14
N PRO A 152 -22.26 -13.22 -5.50
CA PRO A 152 -23.14 -12.22 -4.90
C PRO A 152 -22.46 -11.49 -3.73
N GLN A 153 -22.92 -10.28 -3.43
CA GLN A 153 -22.47 -9.53 -2.25
C GLN A 153 -22.82 -10.33 -0.99
N PRO A 154 -21.91 -10.52 -0.01
CA PRO A 154 -22.18 -11.34 1.17
C PRO A 154 -23.45 -10.95 1.93
N ARG A 155 -23.72 -9.64 2.05
CA ARG A 155 -24.94 -9.08 2.66
C ARG A 155 -26.24 -9.51 1.98
N ALA A 156 -26.19 -9.97 0.72
CA ALA A 156 -27.34 -10.39 -0.05
C ALA A 156 -27.64 -11.90 0.12
N VAL A 157 -26.83 -12.65 0.87
CA VAL A 157 -26.99 -14.09 1.10
C VAL A 157 -27.58 -14.32 2.50
N PRO A 158 -28.86 -14.70 2.62
CA PRO A 158 -29.49 -14.96 3.91
C PRO A 158 -28.77 -16.07 4.69
N GLY A 159 -28.49 -15.83 5.98
CA GLY A 159 -27.85 -16.82 6.86
C GLY A 159 -26.32 -16.92 6.73
N LEU A 160 -25.67 -16.12 5.88
CA LEU A 160 -24.22 -16.10 5.77
C LEU A 160 -23.60 -15.31 6.94
N ASP A 161 -22.86 -16.00 7.82
CA ASP A 161 -22.06 -15.35 8.85
C ASP A 161 -20.83 -14.68 8.20
N PRO A 162 -20.60 -13.36 8.39
CA PRO A 162 -19.45 -12.65 7.84
C PRO A 162 -18.09 -13.27 8.17
N ARG A 163 -17.97 -14.03 9.28
CA ARG A 163 -16.72 -14.70 9.67
C ARG A 163 -16.25 -15.77 8.67
N HIS A 164 -17.15 -16.27 7.82
CA HIS A 164 -16.84 -17.26 6.79
C HIS A 164 -16.43 -16.63 5.45
N VAL A 165 -16.43 -15.29 5.37
CA VAL A 165 -16.08 -14.54 4.17
C VAL A 165 -14.69 -13.94 4.36
N PRO A 166 -13.71 -14.27 3.48
CA PRO A 166 -12.42 -13.60 3.51
C PRO A 166 -12.58 -12.10 3.32
N ASP A 167 -12.03 -11.32 4.23
CA ASP A 167 -12.09 -9.87 4.16
C ASP A 167 -10.84 -9.22 4.77
N PHE A 168 -10.44 -8.09 4.21
CA PHE A 168 -9.44 -7.20 4.79
C PHE A 168 -9.67 -5.77 4.25
N GLU A 169 -9.15 -4.80 4.98
CA GLU A 169 -9.22 -3.38 4.67
C GLU A 169 -7.82 -2.78 4.79
N PRO A 170 -7.18 -2.40 3.67
CA PRO A 170 -5.95 -1.61 3.70
C PRO A 170 -6.15 -0.25 4.37
N ILE A 171 -5.06 0.33 4.85
CA ILE A 171 -5.03 1.73 5.25
C ILE A 171 -5.09 2.59 3.98
N PHE A 172 -6.19 3.32 3.78
CA PHE A 172 -6.33 4.24 2.66
C PHE A 172 -5.93 5.64 3.06
N TYR A 173 -5.01 6.23 2.30
CA TYR A 173 -4.60 7.62 2.42
C TYR A 173 -4.73 8.32 1.06
N ASP A 174 -5.89 8.94 0.86
CA ASP A 174 -6.19 9.71 -0.35
C ASP A 174 -5.77 11.17 -0.16
N LEU A 175 -4.63 11.55 -0.73
CA LEU A 175 -4.08 12.91 -0.65
C LEU A 175 -5.07 13.97 -1.10
N SER A 176 -6.01 13.65 -2.00
CA SER A 176 -7.03 14.60 -2.47
C SER A 176 -8.01 15.04 -1.37
N GLN A 177 -8.13 14.26 -0.29
CA GLN A 177 -9.05 14.51 0.81
C GLN A 177 -8.34 15.10 2.05
N VAL A 178 -7.02 15.29 1.99
CA VAL A 178 -6.22 15.75 3.13
C VAL A 178 -6.14 17.27 3.12
N ASP A 179 -6.67 17.89 4.18
CA ASP A 179 -6.56 19.33 4.39
C ASP A 179 -5.13 19.78 4.72
N ASP A 180 -4.86 21.08 4.55
CA ASP A 180 -3.55 21.68 4.76
C ASP A 180 -3.00 21.44 6.18
N SER A 181 -3.88 21.52 7.17
CA SER A 181 -3.50 21.39 8.58
C SER A 181 -3.06 19.97 8.92
N THR A 182 -3.63 18.98 8.23
CA THR A 182 -3.32 17.57 8.39
C THR A 182 -2.06 17.23 7.62
N LEU A 183 -1.94 17.75 6.39
CA LEU A 183 -0.75 17.55 5.56
C LEU A 183 0.51 18.15 6.21
N GLN A 184 0.40 19.33 6.81
CA GLN A 184 1.50 19.97 7.55
C GLN A 184 1.96 19.20 8.79
N ARG A 185 1.12 18.30 9.35
CA ARG A 185 1.52 17.45 10.47
C ARG A 185 2.38 16.26 10.04
N VAL A 186 2.39 15.94 8.74
CA VAL A 186 3.24 14.88 8.20
C VAL A 186 4.71 15.27 8.38
N GLN A 187 5.45 14.46 9.15
CA GLN A 187 6.83 14.75 9.51
C GLN A 187 7.80 14.35 8.38
N VAL A 188 7.77 15.11 7.28
CA VAL A 188 8.62 14.90 6.11
C VAL A 188 9.42 16.15 5.78
N SER A 189 10.47 15.98 4.96
CA SER A 189 11.26 17.06 4.42
C SER A 189 10.41 18.04 3.60
N ALA A 190 10.86 19.29 3.50
CA ALA A 190 10.18 20.31 2.71
C ALA A 190 10.00 19.91 1.24
N ALA A 191 10.96 19.16 0.67
CA ALA A 191 10.87 18.63 -0.68
C ALA A 191 9.71 17.63 -0.83
N CYS A 192 9.59 16.68 0.10
CA CYS A 192 8.50 15.70 0.11
C CYS A 192 7.15 16.36 0.37
N MET A 193 7.10 17.36 1.25
CA MET A 193 5.90 18.16 1.47
C MET A 193 5.47 18.84 0.16
N LEU A 194 6.37 19.55 -0.53
CA LEU A 194 6.08 20.18 -1.81
C LEU A 194 5.58 19.17 -2.85
N ILE A 195 6.15 17.96 -2.88
CA ILE A 195 5.65 16.89 -3.74
C ILE A 195 4.20 16.53 -3.39
N PHE A 196 3.86 16.32 -2.12
CA PHE A 196 2.47 16.04 -1.72
C PHE A 196 1.51 17.15 -2.10
N TRP A 197 1.91 18.41 -1.95
CA TRP A 197 1.12 19.57 -2.39
C TRP A 197 0.93 19.57 -3.91
N VAL A 198 1.99 19.39 -4.69
CA VAL A 198 1.91 19.33 -6.16
C VAL A 198 1.01 18.18 -6.60
N LEU A 199 1.15 17.02 -5.98
CA LEU A 199 0.33 15.84 -6.27
C LEU A 199 -1.14 16.05 -5.92
N ARG A 200 -1.44 16.83 -4.88
CA ARG A 200 -2.81 17.14 -4.46
C ARG A 200 -3.48 18.16 -5.39
N GLU A 201 -2.76 19.20 -5.77
CA GLU A 201 -3.31 20.33 -6.55
C GLU A 201 -3.29 20.11 -8.07
N TYR A 202 -2.37 19.28 -8.58
CA TYR A 202 -2.17 19.10 -10.01
C TYR A 202 -2.31 17.63 -10.45
N PRO A 203 -3.53 17.21 -10.84
CA PRO A 203 -3.76 15.93 -11.48
C PRO A 203 -3.34 16.02 -12.95
N PHE A 204 -2.16 15.51 -13.32
CA PHE A 204 -1.77 15.41 -14.73
C PHE A 204 -2.12 14.03 -15.31
#